data_AF-A0ABD2UPG8-F1
#
_entry.id   AF-A0ABD2UPG8-F1
#
_cell.length_a   1.000
_cell.length_b   1.000
_cell.length_c   1.000
_cell.angle_alpha   90.00
_cell.angle_beta   90.00
_cell.angle_gamma   90.00
#
_symmetry.space_group_name_H-M   'P 1'
#
loop_
_entity.id
_entity.type
_entity.pdbx_description
1 polymer ?
#
loop_
_entity_poly.entity_id
_entity_poly.type
_entity_poly.pdbx_seq_one_letter_code
_entity_poly.pdbx_strand_id
1 'polypeptide(L)'
;MIIKFICRTPFLSPRTSFFSSKRHFLSCRPVKLSFCQNQGKLTKIRCGINLNTRSSMSCSATPAMAKEKEMVQVDRILAAKEDDYGGVTVEMTNEPLDPSVFASLLRASLSHWRQQGKKGVWIKLPIELVMLVEPAVKEGFIYHHAEPKYLMLVSWLPETANTIPANATHRVGIGAFVVNERNEVLVVQEKSGRFRGTGVWKFPTGVVDEGEDISDAAVREVKEETG
;
A
#
# COMPACT_ATOMS: atom_id res chain seq x y z
N MET A 1 -9.35 33.01 -7.20
CA MET A 1 -9.51 33.70 -5.90
C MET A 1 -9.83 35.17 -6.01
N ILE A 2 -10.06 35.83 -4.87
CA ILE A 2 -9.82 37.27 -4.69
C ILE A 2 -8.44 37.42 -4.02
N ILE A 3 -7.60 38.32 -4.51
CA ILE A 3 -6.19 38.49 -4.11
C ILE A 3 -6.01 39.88 -3.54
N LYS A 4 -5.22 40.03 -2.46
CA LYS A 4 -4.94 41.32 -1.85
C LYS A 4 -3.58 41.32 -1.14
N PHE A 5 -2.90 42.47 -1.14
CA PHE A 5 -1.81 42.76 -0.21
C PHE A 5 -2.37 43.55 0.99
N ILE A 6 -2.05 43.12 2.22
CA ILE A 6 -2.47 43.80 3.44
C ILE A 6 -1.24 44.40 4.13
N CYS A 7 -1.30 45.70 4.41
CA CYS A 7 -0.28 46.46 5.15
C CYS A 7 -0.18 46.02 6.61
N ARG A 8 1.03 46.05 7.19
CA ARG A 8 1.23 46.02 8.63
C ARG A 8 0.51 47.21 9.28
N THR A 9 -0.65 46.98 9.91
CA THR A 9 -0.92 47.70 11.15
C THR A 9 -0.06 47.06 12.24
N PRO A 10 0.47 47.83 13.21
CA PRO A 10 1.23 47.24 14.30
C PRO A 10 0.36 46.17 14.96
N PHE A 11 0.95 44.99 15.19
CA PHE A 11 0.33 43.77 15.71
C PHE A 11 -0.25 43.92 17.15
N LEU A 12 -0.49 45.15 17.60
CA LEU A 12 -1.00 45.56 18.90
C LEU A 12 -2.36 46.24 18.72
N SER A 13 -3.37 45.46 18.35
CA SER A 13 -4.78 45.80 18.59
C SER A 13 -5.55 44.52 18.86
N PRO A 14 -6.14 44.35 20.06
CA PRO A 14 -6.78 43.10 20.45
C PRO A 14 -8.20 43.07 19.91
N ARG A 15 -8.41 42.87 18.60
CA ARG A 15 -9.74 42.57 18.02
C ARG A 15 -9.72 42.23 16.51
N THR A 16 -8.83 41.36 16.08
CA THR A 16 -9.09 40.50 14.91
C THR A 16 -8.62 39.11 15.28
N SER A 17 -9.55 38.16 15.36
CA SER A 17 -9.26 36.77 15.69
C SER A 17 -8.49 36.11 14.54
N PHE A 18 -7.18 36.32 14.51
CA PHE A 18 -6.25 35.44 13.81
C PHE A 18 -6.09 34.17 14.66
N PHE A 19 -6.49 33.04 14.08
CA PHE A 19 -6.39 31.69 14.63
C PHE A 19 -6.89 31.50 16.08
N SER A 20 -8.19 31.25 16.23
CA SER A 20 -8.66 30.35 17.28
C SER A 20 -8.79 28.96 16.67
N SER A 21 -7.76 28.12 16.84
CA SER A 21 -7.94 26.68 16.73
C SER A 21 -8.79 26.26 17.93
N LYS A 22 -10.12 26.34 17.78
CA LYS A 22 -11.01 25.56 18.64
C LYS A 22 -10.67 24.10 18.33
N ARG A 23 -9.93 23.46 19.25
CA ARG A 23 -9.89 22.00 19.34
C ARG A 23 -11.32 21.54 19.59
N HIS A 24 -12.09 21.33 18.54
CA HIS A 24 -13.21 20.42 18.59
C HIS A 24 -12.60 19.03 18.69
N PHE A 25 -12.40 18.59 19.94
CA PHE A 25 -12.38 17.16 20.22
C PHE A 25 -13.72 16.61 19.74
N LEU A 26 -13.70 16.02 18.54
CA LEU A 26 -14.74 15.08 18.16
C LEU A 26 -14.57 13.87 19.07
N SER A 27 -15.28 13.90 20.19
CA SER A 27 -15.57 12.71 20.97
C SER A 27 -16.40 11.78 20.08
N CYS A 28 -15.73 10.87 19.38
CA CYS A 28 -16.37 9.68 18.83
C CYS A 28 -17.00 8.91 20.00
N ARG A 29 -18.33 8.96 20.11
CA ARG A 29 -19.06 8.06 20.99
C ARG A 29 -18.84 6.63 20.47
N PRO A 30 -18.43 5.67 21.33
CA PRO A 30 -18.33 4.28 20.90
C PRO A 30 -19.74 3.77 20.56
N VAL A 31 -19.93 3.35 19.32
CA VAL A 31 -21.07 2.51 18.95
C VAL A 31 -20.83 1.17 19.62
N LYS A 32 -21.70 0.79 20.56
CA LYS A 32 -21.72 -0.56 21.13
C LYS A 32 -22.03 -1.55 20.01
N LEU A 33 -21.04 -2.32 19.56
CA LEU A 33 -21.28 -3.55 18.82
C LEU A 33 -21.85 -4.58 19.82
N SER A 34 -23.10 -4.95 19.63
CA SER A 34 -23.70 -6.09 20.33
C SER A 34 -23.08 -7.38 19.78
N PHE A 35 -22.33 -8.06 20.65
CA PHE A 35 -21.89 -9.44 20.47
C PHE A 35 -23.12 -10.36 20.34
N CYS A 36 -23.34 -10.92 19.16
CA CYS A 36 -24.24 -12.05 18.98
C CYS A 36 -23.39 -13.31 19.06
N GLN A 37 -23.44 -13.99 20.21
CA GLN A 37 -22.86 -15.31 20.40
C GLN A 37 -23.64 -16.30 19.54
N ASN A 38 -23.02 -16.85 18.50
CA ASN A 38 -23.52 -18.07 17.86
C ASN A 38 -22.53 -19.20 18.12
N GLN A 39 -22.95 -20.10 19.00
CA GLN A 39 -22.30 -21.38 19.26
C GLN A 39 -22.56 -22.31 18.07
N GLY A 40 -21.52 -22.61 17.30
CA GLY A 40 -21.54 -23.61 16.24
C GLY A 40 -20.54 -24.72 16.53
N LYS A 41 -21.06 -25.88 16.96
CA LYS A 41 -20.33 -27.12 17.26
C LYS A 41 -19.42 -27.57 16.11
N LEU A 42 -18.18 -27.94 16.44
CA LEU A 42 -17.35 -28.82 15.62
C LEU A 42 -17.96 -30.23 15.59
N THR A 43 -18.25 -30.74 14.40
CA THR A 43 -18.50 -32.18 14.18
C THR A 43 -17.38 -32.78 13.34
N LYS A 44 -16.73 -33.76 13.97
CA LYS A 44 -15.66 -34.61 13.45
C LYS A 44 -16.25 -35.58 12.42
N ILE A 45 -15.98 -35.36 11.13
CA ILE A 45 -16.34 -36.33 10.08
C ILE A 45 -15.22 -37.37 10.01
N ARG A 46 -15.47 -38.53 10.62
CA ARG A 46 -14.70 -39.76 10.45
C ARG A 46 -15.34 -40.51 9.29
N CYS A 47 -14.68 -40.57 8.14
CA CYS A 47 -15.07 -41.49 7.07
C CYS A 47 -14.17 -42.73 7.18
N GLY A 48 -14.73 -43.80 7.73
CA GLY A 48 -14.14 -45.13 7.65
C GLY A 48 -14.70 -45.83 6.43
N ILE A 49 -13.82 -46.35 5.58
CA ILE A 49 -14.18 -47.32 4.55
C ILE A 49 -13.22 -48.49 4.71
N ASN A 50 -13.79 -49.63 5.11
CA ASN A 50 -13.14 -50.91 5.30
C ASN A 50 -13.60 -51.79 4.15
N LEU A 51 -12.68 -52.41 3.40
CA LEU A 51 -12.82 -53.52 2.43
C LEU A 51 -11.44 -53.61 1.74
N ASN A 52 -10.80 -54.75 1.47
CA ASN A 52 -11.07 -56.16 1.74
C ASN A 52 -9.77 -56.96 1.45
N THR A 53 -9.75 -58.23 1.88
CA THR A 53 -9.05 -59.37 1.26
C THR A 53 -7.51 -59.41 1.18
N ARG A 54 -6.96 -60.36 1.97
CA ARG A 54 -5.69 -61.07 1.74
C ARG A 54 -5.87 -62.03 0.56
N SER A 55 -4.90 -62.07 -0.36
CA SER A 55 -4.22 -63.30 -0.81
C SER A 55 -3.02 -62.96 -1.70
N SER A 56 -1.91 -63.59 -1.35
CA SER A 56 -0.64 -63.68 -2.07
C SER A 56 -0.79 -64.44 -3.39
N MET A 57 0.00 -64.09 -4.41
CA MET A 57 0.75 -65.05 -5.23
C MET A 57 1.80 -64.33 -6.08
N SER A 58 2.97 -64.96 -6.14
CA SER A 58 4.19 -64.58 -6.86
C SER A 58 4.18 -65.00 -8.32
N CYS A 59 4.83 -64.24 -9.21
CA CYS A 59 5.62 -64.76 -10.32
C CYS A 59 6.54 -63.68 -10.90
N SER A 60 7.69 -64.14 -11.39
CA SER A 60 8.91 -63.41 -11.73
C SER A 60 9.18 -63.36 -13.24
N ALA A 61 10.09 -62.44 -13.64
CA ALA A 61 10.75 -62.22 -14.94
C ALA A 61 10.01 -61.26 -15.90
N THR A 62 10.60 -60.19 -16.48
CA THR A 62 11.98 -59.82 -16.86
C THR A 62 12.16 -58.29 -16.88
N PRO A 63 13.39 -57.73 -16.89
CA PRO A 63 13.62 -56.29 -16.76
C PRO A 63 13.58 -55.59 -18.13
N ALA A 64 12.60 -54.69 -18.32
CA ALA A 64 12.64 -53.73 -19.40
C ALA A 64 13.25 -52.43 -18.87
N MET A 65 14.48 -52.14 -19.33
CA MET A 65 15.13 -50.85 -19.15
C MET A 65 14.29 -49.75 -19.81
N ALA A 66 13.52 -49.03 -19.01
CA ALA A 66 13.01 -47.72 -19.38
C ALA A 66 13.88 -46.68 -18.69
N LYS A 67 14.58 -45.89 -19.51
CA LYS A 67 15.41 -44.74 -19.12
C LYS A 67 14.76 -43.96 -17.99
N GLU A 68 15.45 -43.91 -16.86
CA GLU A 68 15.26 -42.89 -15.84
C GLU A 68 15.51 -41.55 -16.53
N LYS A 69 14.42 -40.88 -16.88
CA LYS A 69 14.48 -39.52 -17.40
C LYS A 69 14.79 -38.67 -16.19
N GLU A 70 16.06 -38.39 -16.00
CA GLU A 70 16.57 -37.39 -15.07
C GLU A 70 15.65 -36.17 -15.18
N MET A 71 14.83 -35.96 -14.15
CA MET A 71 13.92 -34.83 -14.08
C MET A 71 14.79 -33.60 -13.89
N VAL A 72 15.13 -32.95 -15.00
CA VAL A 72 15.61 -31.57 -14.97
C VAL A 72 14.46 -30.76 -14.36
N GLN A 73 14.56 -30.51 -13.06
CA GLN A 73 13.69 -29.63 -12.31
C GLN A 73 13.95 -28.22 -12.81
N VAL A 74 13.28 -27.85 -13.91
CA VAL A 74 13.17 -26.45 -14.31
C VAL A 74 12.19 -25.84 -13.31
N ASP A 75 12.72 -25.41 -12.17
CA ASP A 75 11.99 -24.65 -11.17
C ASP A 75 11.39 -23.42 -11.85
N ARG A 76 10.09 -23.47 -12.15
CA ARG A 76 9.34 -22.32 -12.63
C ARG A 76 9.12 -21.38 -11.44
N ILE A 77 10.16 -20.65 -11.05
CA ILE A 77 10.07 -19.55 -10.09
C ILE A 77 9.72 -18.26 -10.84
N LEU A 78 9.12 -17.32 -10.12
CA LEU A 78 8.85 -15.98 -10.64
C LEU A 78 10.16 -15.24 -10.87
N ALA A 79 10.28 -14.57 -12.02
CA ALA A 79 11.40 -13.69 -12.28
C ALA A 79 11.39 -12.51 -11.30
N ALA A 80 12.52 -12.26 -10.64
CA ALA A 80 12.65 -11.20 -9.66
C ALA A 80 14.00 -10.49 -9.78
N LYS A 81 14.03 -9.22 -9.38
CA LYS A 81 15.25 -8.42 -9.22
C LYS A 81 15.61 -8.36 -7.74
N GLU A 82 16.87 -8.57 -7.41
CA GLU A 82 17.36 -8.47 -6.04
C GLU A 82 17.72 -7.03 -5.68
N ASP A 83 17.55 -6.65 -4.42
CA ASP A 83 18.02 -5.38 -3.87
C ASP A 83 19.24 -5.58 -2.94
N ASP A 84 19.91 -4.47 -2.61
CA ASP A 84 21.12 -4.46 -1.76
C ASP A 84 20.85 -4.84 -0.30
N TYR A 85 19.58 -4.96 0.11
CA TYR A 85 19.15 -5.25 1.48
C TYR A 85 18.74 -6.72 1.67
N GLY A 86 18.90 -7.54 0.63
CA GLY A 86 18.53 -8.95 0.61
C GLY A 86 17.03 -9.19 0.37
N GLY A 87 16.32 -8.21 -0.19
CA GLY A 87 14.98 -8.36 -0.70
C GLY A 87 14.95 -8.73 -2.18
N VAL A 88 13.76 -9.05 -2.67
CA VAL A 88 13.48 -9.37 -4.07
C VAL A 88 12.20 -8.69 -4.53
N THR A 89 12.19 -8.18 -5.76
CA THR A 89 11.04 -7.52 -6.38
C THR A 89 10.60 -8.27 -7.63
N VAL A 90 9.36 -8.73 -7.64
CA VAL A 90 8.67 -9.30 -8.80
C VAL A 90 7.85 -8.21 -9.48
N GLU A 91 8.17 -7.92 -10.73
CA GLU A 91 7.36 -7.04 -11.58
C GLU A 91 6.50 -7.89 -12.50
N MET A 92 5.19 -7.90 -12.27
CA MET A 92 4.26 -8.62 -13.15
C MET A 92 4.12 -7.88 -14.48
N THR A 93 4.23 -8.63 -15.57
CA THR A 93 3.93 -8.14 -16.92
C THR A 93 2.42 -8.11 -17.14
N ASN A 94 1.93 -7.29 -18.08
CA ASN A 94 0.49 -7.21 -18.40
C ASN A 94 -0.08 -8.46 -19.10
N GLU A 95 0.73 -9.50 -19.28
CA GLU A 95 0.29 -10.78 -19.83
C GLU A 95 -0.68 -11.49 -18.87
N PRO A 96 -1.85 -11.95 -19.35
CA PRO A 96 -2.79 -12.67 -18.52
C PRO A 96 -2.15 -13.92 -17.90
N LEU A 97 -2.25 -14.04 -16.58
CA LEU A 97 -1.79 -15.21 -15.83
C LEU A 97 -2.95 -15.78 -15.02
N ASP A 98 -3.14 -17.09 -15.13
CA ASP A 98 -4.17 -17.79 -14.35
C ASP A 98 -3.86 -17.72 -12.84
N PRO A 99 -4.85 -17.44 -11.95
CA PRO A 99 -4.59 -17.25 -10.52
C PRO A 99 -4.09 -18.51 -9.82
N SER A 100 -4.50 -19.70 -10.27
CA SER A 100 -4.07 -20.97 -9.69
C SER A 100 -2.64 -21.32 -10.08
N VAL A 101 -2.25 -20.99 -11.32
CA VAL A 101 -0.88 -21.09 -11.80
C VAL A 101 -0.01 -20.12 -11.03
N PHE A 102 -0.43 -18.86 -10.92
CA PHE A 102 0.28 -17.84 -10.14
C PHE A 102 0.48 -18.27 -8.68
N ALA A 103 -0.55 -18.78 -8.00
CA ALA A 103 -0.43 -19.25 -6.62
C ALA A 103 0.63 -20.36 -6.46
N SER A 104 0.66 -21.29 -7.42
CA SER A 104 1.64 -22.39 -7.42
C SER A 104 3.06 -21.89 -7.64
N LEU A 105 3.26 -20.98 -8.61
CA LEU A 105 4.55 -20.33 -8.87
C LEU A 105 5.01 -19.49 -7.68
N LEU A 106 4.11 -18.72 -7.07
CA LEU A 106 4.40 -17.89 -5.92
C LEU A 106 4.85 -18.75 -4.73
N ARG A 107 4.14 -19.83 -4.43
CA ARG A 107 4.51 -20.73 -3.34
C ARG A 107 5.88 -21.38 -3.55
N ALA A 108 6.17 -21.82 -4.77
CA ALA A 108 7.48 -22.35 -5.13
C ALA A 108 8.58 -21.28 -4.97
N SER A 109 8.32 -20.06 -5.44
CA SER A 109 9.26 -18.94 -5.35
C SER A 109 9.53 -18.52 -3.91
N LEU A 110 8.50 -18.43 -3.07
CA LEU A 110 8.65 -18.12 -1.64
C LEU A 110 9.49 -19.19 -0.92
N SER A 111 9.30 -20.47 -1.24
CA SER A 111 10.14 -21.56 -0.70
C SER A 111 11.60 -21.38 -1.11
N HIS A 112 11.84 -21.10 -2.39
CA HIS A 112 13.17 -20.87 -2.94
C HIS A 112 13.87 -19.68 -2.28
N TRP A 113 13.19 -18.53 -2.17
CA TRP A 113 13.74 -17.32 -1.56
C TRP A 113 13.98 -17.46 -0.05
N ARG A 114 13.16 -18.24 0.67
CA ARG A 114 13.43 -18.59 2.07
C ARG A 114 14.75 -19.37 2.21
N GLN A 115 15.00 -20.34 1.34
CA GLN A 115 16.24 -21.14 1.36
C GLN A 115 17.48 -20.29 1.04
N GLN A 116 17.33 -19.26 0.20
CA GLN A 116 18.38 -18.29 -0.10
C GLN A 116 18.57 -17.22 0.99
N GLY A 117 17.77 -17.24 2.06
CA GLY A 117 17.84 -16.24 3.13
C GLY A 117 17.39 -14.84 2.69
N LYS A 118 16.53 -14.74 1.67
CA LYS A 118 15.91 -13.46 1.29
C LYS A 118 14.96 -12.98 2.37
N LYS A 119 14.79 -11.66 2.47
CA LYS A 119 14.02 -11.01 3.53
C LYS A 119 12.67 -10.49 3.04
N GLY A 120 12.65 -9.32 2.42
CA GLY A 120 11.45 -8.70 1.89
C GLY A 120 11.16 -9.16 0.46
N VAL A 121 9.95 -9.65 0.21
CA VAL A 121 9.46 -9.98 -1.13
C VAL A 121 8.42 -8.95 -1.54
N TRP A 122 8.66 -8.28 -2.65
CA TRP A 122 7.79 -7.25 -3.20
C TRP A 122 7.15 -7.77 -4.48
N ILE A 123 5.86 -7.49 -4.66
CA ILE A 123 5.15 -7.78 -5.92
C ILE A 123 4.51 -6.48 -6.40
N LYS A 124 4.98 -5.99 -7.55
CA LYS A 124 4.37 -4.92 -8.30
C LYS A 124 3.36 -5.50 -9.28
N LEU A 125 2.09 -5.18 -9.06
CA LEU A 125 0.96 -5.83 -9.73
C LEU A 125 0.14 -4.79 -10.51
N PRO A 126 0.18 -4.79 -11.86
CA PRO A 126 -0.62 -3.90 -12.70
C PRO A 126 -2.12 -4.04 -12.45
N ILE A 127 -2.88 -2.97 -12.61
CA ILE A 127 -4.33 -2.97 -12.34
C ILE A 127 -5.10 -4.03 -13.17
N GLU A 128 -4.59 -4.37 -14.35
CA GLU A 128 -5.15 -5.39 -15.25
C GLU A 128 -5.08 -6.81 -14.67
N LEU A 129 -4.19 -7.06 -13.71
CA LEU A 129 -3.99 -8.37 -13.08
C LEU A 129 -4.59 -8.46 -11.67
N VAL A 130 -5.61 -7.65 -11.36
CA VAL A 130 -6.28 -7.59 -10.04
C VAL A 130 -6.69 -8.97 -9.49
N MET A 131 -7.00 -9.93 -10.37
CA MET A 131 -7.31 -11.33 -10.02
C MET A 131 -6.18 -12.06 -9.27
N LEU A 132 -4.94 -11.59 -9.37
CA LEU A 132 -3.77 -12.15 -8.70
C LEU A 132 -3.58 -11.62 -7.27
N VAL A 133 -4.31 -10.57 -6.88
CA VAL A 133 -4.23 -9.98 -5.53
C VAL A 133 -4.67 -10.98 -4.46
N GLU A 134 -5.82 -11.64 -4.66
CA GLU A 134 -6.35 -12.60 -3.68
C GLU A 134 -5.38 -13.78 -3.45
N PRO A 135 -4.85 -14.46 -4.50
CA PRO A 135 -3.80 -15.45 -4.33
C PRO A 135 -2.57 -14.95 -3.56
N ALA A 136 -2.08 -13.74 -3.84
CA ALA A 136 -0.91 -13.19 -3.15
C ALA A 136 -1.19 -12.99 -1.66
N VAL A 137 -2.35 -12.40 -1.31
CA VAL A 137 -2.75 -12.19 0.09
C VAL A 137 -2.91 -13.52 0.83
N LYS A 138 -3.44 -14.57 0.18
CA LYS A 138 -3.53 -15.92 0.76
C LYS A 138 -2.16 -16.53 1.09
N GLU A 139 -1.11 -16.17 0.37
CA GLU A 139 0.28 -16.59 0.66
C GLU A 139 0.99 -15.67 1.67
N GLY A 140 0.27 -14.73 2.31
CA GLY A 140 0.77 -13.90 3.40
C GLY A 140 1.35 -12.55 2.96
N PHE A 141 1.01 -12.07 1.77
CA PHE A 141 1.30 -10.70 1.37
C PHE A 141 0.31 -9.71 1.98
N ILE A 142 0.81 -8.53 2.33
CA ILE A 142 0.01 -7.38 2.75
C ILE A 142 0.16 -6.24 1.74
N TYR A 143 -0.79 -5.31 1.73
CA TYR A 143 -0.68 -4.09 0.93
C TYR A 143 0.35 -3.15 1.55
N HIS A 144 1.20 -2.58 0.69
CA HIS A 144 2.12 -1.52 1.10
C HIS A 144 1.63 -0.17 0.59
N HIS A 145 1.60 0.04 -0.73
CA HIS A 145 1.08 1.25 -1.35
C HIS A 145 0.40 0.92 -2.67
N ALA A 146 -0.34 1.88 -3.22
CA ALA A 146 -0.99 1.74 -4.51
C ALA A 146 -0.86 3.05 -5.29
N GLU A 147 -0.58 2.91 -6.57
CA GLU A 147 -0.67 3.97 -7.56
C GLU A 147 -1.92 3.75 -8.43
N PRO A 148 -2.36 4.75 -9.21
CA PRO A 148 -3.53 4.59 -10.08
C PRO A 148 -3.46 3.38 -11.03
N LYS A 149 -2.24 2.90 -11.36
CA LYS A 149 -2.02 1.82 -12.34
C LYS A 149 -1.47 0.52 -11.74
N TYR A 150 -1.10 0.48 -10.47
CA TYR A 150 -0.56 -0.74 -9.87
C TYR A 150 -0.74 -0.78 -8.36
N LEU A 151 -0.76 -2.00 -7.82
CA LEU A 151 -0.69 -2.27 -6.39
C LEU A 151 0.69 -2.83 -6.03
N MET A 152 1.30 -2.32 -4.96
CA MET A 152 2.51 -2.90 -4.37
C MET A 152 2.14 -3.74 -3.16
N LEU A 153 2.41 -5.04 -3.25
CA LEU A 153 2.28 -5.99 -2.15
C LEU A 153 3.65 -6.31 -1.57
N VAL A 154 3.71 -6.60 -0.28
CA VAL A 154 4.95 -7.00 0.39
C VAL A 154 4.73 -8.16 1.35
N SER A 155 5.73 -9.02 1.48
CA SER A 155 5.79 -10.07 2.50
C SER A 155 7.19 -10.10 3.12
N TRP A 156 7.26 -10.23 4.45
CA TRP A 156 8.50 -10.42 5.19
C TRP A 156 8.68 -11.90 5.48
N LEU A 157 9.71 -12.53 4.91
CA LEU A 157 9.96 -13.97 5.04
C LEU A 157 10.56 -14.41 6.39
N PRO A 158 11.50 -13.66 7.01
CA PRO A 158 12.12 -14.07 8.27
C PRO A 158 11.15 -14.01 9.45
N GLU A 159 11.40 -14.83 10.46
CA GLU A 159 10.70 -14.77 11.75
C GLU A 159 11.15 -13.58 12.63
N THR A 160 12.19 -12.87 12.21
CA THR A 160 12.68 -11.67 12.91
C THR A 160 11.71 -10.51 12.77
N ALA A 161 11.90 -9.47 13.59
CA ALA A 161 11.16 -8.21 13.46
C ALA A 161 11.21 -7.69 12.01
N ASN A 162 10.04 -7.29 11.50
CA ASN A 162 9.90 -6.75 10.16
C ASN A 162 10.54 -5.36 10.09
N THR A 163 11.52 -5.18 9.20
CA THR A 163 12.22 -3.91 9.00
C THR A 163 11.74 -3.13 7.77
N ILE A 164 10.70 -3.61 7.08
CA ILE A 164 10.10 -2.89 5.96
C ILE A 164 9.47 -1.59 6.50
N PRO A 165 9.85 -0.41 5.97
CA PRO A 165 9.24 0.84 6.35
C PRO A 165 7.73 0.83 6.11
N ALA A 166 6.97 1.52 6.96
CA ALA A 166 5.56 1.75 6.67
C ALA A 166 5.40 2.65 5.43
N ASN A 167 4.26 2.54 4.75
CA ASN A 167 3.92 3.38 3.62
C ASN A 167 3.76 4.85 4.01
N ALA A 168 3.78 5.75 3.02
CA ALA A 168 3.60 7.19 3.25
C ALA A 168 2.27 7.46 3.96
N THR A 169 2.35 7.99 5.19
CA THR A 169 1.19 8.21 6.07
C THR A 169 0.72 9.66 6.12
N HIS A 170 1.57 10.59 5.69
CA HIS A 170 1.33 12.03 5.85
C HIS A 170 1.12 12.70 4.49
N ARG A 171 0.14 13.62 4.46
CA ARG A 171 0.01 14.59 3.39
C ARG A 171 0.80 15.83 3.78
N VAL A 172 1.76 16.23 2.95
CA VAL A 172 2.55 17.44 3.19
C VAL A 172 1.81 18.62 2.59
N GLY A 173 1.60 19.66 3.39
CA GLY A 173 0.98 20.90 2.97
C GLY A 173 1.93 22.07 3.17
N ILE A 174 1.80 23.09 2.33
CA ILE A 174 2.57 24.32 2.42
C ILE A 174 1.66 25.52 2.65
N GLY A 175 2.23 26.56 3.22
CA GLY A 175 1.64 27.89 3.29
C GLY A 175 2.71 28.93 2.95
N ALA A 176 2.42 29.82 2.01
CA ALA A 176 3.38 30.79 1.51
C ALA A 176 3.21 32.14 2.18
N PHE A 177 4.28 32.63 2.82
CA PHE A 177 4.32 33.98 3.38
C PHE A 177 5.09 34.90 2.43
N VAL A 178 4.36 35.64 1.59
CA VAL A 178 4.96 36.51 0.56
C VAL A 178 4.84 37.97 0.98
N VAL A 179 5.97 38.68 0.99
CA VAL A 179 6.08 40.08 1.40
C VAL A 179 6.58 40.92 0.23
N ASN A 180 6.00 42.10 0.02
CA ASN A 180 6.49 43.07 -0.95
C ASN A 180 7.42 44.13 -0.31
N GLU A 181 8.02 45.00 -1.14
CA GLU A 181 8.93 46.07 -0.67
C GLU A 181 8.27 47.08 0.28
N ARG A 182 6.93 47.16 0.28
CA ARG A 182 6.14 48.01 1.19
C ARG A 182 5.81 47.33 2.52
N ASN A 183 6.39 46.16 2.81
CA ASN A 183 6.06 45.33 3.98
C ASN A 183 4.59 44.90 4.06
N GLU A 184 3.93 44.75 2.91
CA GLU A 184 2.57 44.19 2.83
C GLU A 184 2.65 42.69 2.57
N VAL A 185 1.70 41.93 3.12
CA VAL A 185 1.65 40.47 2.98
C VAL A 185 0.58 40.07 1.96
N LEU A 186 0.92 39.14 1.07
CA LEU A 186 -0.02 38.53 0.14
C LEU A 186 -1.01 37.63 0.87
N VAL A 187 -2.30 37.87 0.63
CA VAL A 187 -3.38 37.04 1.14
C VAL A 187 -4.43 36.81 0.07
N VAL A 188 -5.17 35.72 0.27
CA VAL A 188 -6.16 35.24 -0.68
C VAL A 188 -7.47 34.91 0.01
N GLN A 189 -8.55 35.00 -0.75
CA GLN A 189 -9.88 34.56 -0.35
C GLN A 189 -10.43 33.53 -1.35
N GLU A 190 -10.85 32.39 -0.81
CA GLU A 190 -11.43 31.28 -1.58
C GLU A 190 -12.72 31.72 -2.30
N LYS A 191 -12.86 31.34 -3.58
CA LYS A 191 -14.08 31.56 -4.39
C LYS A 191 -15.09 30.42 -4.24
N SER A 192 -14.70 29.32 -3.62
CA SER A 192 -15.49 28.09 -3.43
C SER A 192 -15.17 27.48 -2.05
N GLY A 193 -15.89 26.44 -1.64
CA GLY A 193 -15.66 25.78 -0.36
C GLY A 193 -16.24 26.52 0.85
N ARG A 194 -15.81 26.09 2.04
CA ARG A 194 -16.38 26.51 3.33
C ARG A 194 -16.21 28.01 3.61
N PHE A 195 -15.14 28.62 3.11
CA PHE A 195 -14.82 30.03 3.38
C PHE A 195 -15.31 30.98 2.29
N ARG A 196 -15.99 30.48 1.25
CA ARG A 196 -16.59 31.32 0.21
C ARG A 196 -17.53 32.36 0.82
N GLY A 197 -17.30 33.64 0.50
CA GLY A 197 -18.17 34.75 0.93
C GLY A 197 -18.08 35.11 2.41
N THR A 198 -17.21 34.45 3.19
CA THR A 198 -17.05 34.71 4.63
C THR A 198 -16.19 35.93 4.96
N GLY A 199 -15.48 36.48 3.97
CA GLY A 199 -14.51 37.57 4.18
C GLY A 199 -13.19 37.13 4.83
N VAL A 200 -12.98 35.83 5.07
CA VAL A 200 -11.74 35.31 5.67
C VAL A 200 -10.58 35.36 4.67
N TRP A 201 -9.50 36.01 5.08
CA TRP A 201 -8.24 36.08 4.35
C TRP A 201 -7.25 35.08 4.94
N LYS A 202 -6.58 34.32 4.08
CA LYS A 202 -5.53 33.36 4.45
C LYS A 202 -4.30 33.56 3.59
N PHE A 203 -3.18 32.97 4.01
CA PHE A 203 -2.02 32.83 3.12
C PHE A 203 -2.34 31.88 1.97
N PRO A 204 -1.65 32.02 0.82
CA PRO A 204 -1.67 30.98 -0.18
C PRO A 204 -1.24 29.65 0.40
N THR A 205 -2.00 28.60 0.11
CA THR A 205 -1.79 27.28 0.71
C THR A 205 -2.12 26.19 -0.27
N GLY A 206 -1.33 25.13 -0.26
CA GLY A 206 -1.63 23.95 -1.06
C GLY A 206 -0.89 22.72 -0.58
N VAL A 207 -0.82 21.72 -1.44
CA VAL A 207 -0.32 20.40 -1.12
C VAL A 207 0.93 20.15 -1.96
N VAL A 208 1.93 19.53 -1.34
CA VAL A 208 3.13 19.08 -2.04
C VAL A 208 2.80 17.78 -2.75
N ASP A 209 3.05 17.73 -4.06
CA ASP A 209 2.84 16.53 -4.86
C ASP A 209 3.94 15.49 -4.59
N GLU A 210 3.67 14.23 -4.90
CA GLU A 210 4.68 13.18 -4.72
C GLU A 210 5.89 13.42 -5.61
N GLY A 211 7.08 13.43 -5.00
CA GLY A 211 8.35 13.72 -5.69
C GLY A 211 8.62 15.21 -5.92
N GLU A 212 7.72 16.11 -5.48
CA GLU A 212 7.91 17.55 -5.58
C GLU A 212 8.71 18.10 -4.39
N ASP A 213 9.60 19.06 -4.65
CA ASP A 213 10.29 19.78 -3.59
C ASP A 213 9.34 20.77 -2.89
N ILE A 214 9.49 20.94 -1.57
CA ILE A 214 8.65 21.83 -0.77
C ILE A 214 8.72 23.28 -1.27
N SER A 215 9.89 23.73 -1.72
CA SER A 215 10.09 25.09 -2.24
C SER A 215 9.43 25.29 -3.61
N ASP A 216 9.52 24.30 -4.49
CA ASP A 216 8.84 24.31 -5.79
C ASP A 216 7.32 24.30 -5.61
N ALA A 217 6.80 23.49 -4.68
CA ALA A 217 5.39 23.47 -4.33
C ALA A 217 4.92 24.85 -3.84
N ALA A 218 5.71 25.53 -3.00
CA ALA A 218 5.36 26.86 -2.52
C ALA A 218 5.28 27.90 -3.66
N VAL A 219 6.22 27.84 -4.62
CA VAL A 219 6.22 28.73 -5.79
C VAL A 219 5.04 28.42 -6.71
N ARG A 220 4.80 27.14 -7.01
CA ARG A 220 3.67 26.68 -7.84
C ARG A 220 2.35 27.13 -7.26
N GLU A 221 2.11 26.87 -5.98
CA GLU A 221 0.85 27.21 -5.31
C GLU A 221 0.60 28.72 -5.31
N VAL A 222 1.61 29.54 -4.99
CA VAL A 222 1.46 31.01 -5.09
C VAL A 222 1.07 31.43 -6.50
N LYS A 223 1.72 30.86 -7.52
CA LYS A 223 1.46 31.19 -8.92
C LYS A 223 0.07 30.75 -9.39
N GLU A 224 -0.37 29.54 -9.04
CA GLU A 224 -1.70 29.03 -9.38
C GLU A 224 -2.81 29.87 -8.72
N GLU A 225 -2.55 30.31 -7.50
CA GLU A 225 -3.48 31.07 -6.71
C GLU A 225 -3.56 32.55 -7.11
N THR A 226 -2.42 33.17 -7.43
CA THR A 226 -2.32 34.62 -7.61
C THR A 226 -1.93 35.10 -9.01
N GLY A 227 -1.56 34.19 -9.91
CA GLY A 227 -0.92 34.51 -11.19
C GLY A 227 0.57 34.78 -11.05
#